data_AF-A0A838QR02-F1
#
_entry.id   AF-A0A838QR02-F1
#
_cell.length_a   1.000
_cell.length_b   1.000
_cell.length_c   1.000
_cell.angle_alpha   90.00
_cell.angle_beta   90.00
_cell.angle_gamma   90.00
#
_symmetry.space_group_name_H-M   'P 1'
#
loop_
_entity.id
_entity.type
_entity.pdbx_description
1 polymer ?
#
loop_
_entity_poly.entity_id
_entity_poly.type
_entity_poly.pdbx_seq_one_letter_code
_entity_poly.pdbx_strand_id
1 'polypeptide(L)' 'MAKKQSRLTSDQRAETHEQGDVYIWTCIDQKTKLMPSFMVGKRSADNARRFMMDVARRLVMPNPHARTRTPIRLAAISP' A
#
# COMPACT_ATOMS: atom_id res chain seq x y z
N MET A 1 -13.15 9.30 -21.88
CA MET A 1 -13.83 9.54 -20.59
C MET A 1 -13.89 8.20 -19.83
N ALA A 2 -13.20 8.07 -18.69
CA ALA A 2 -13.27 6.85 -17.88
C ALA A 2 -14.69 6.70 -17.29
N LYS A 3 -15.51 5.86 -17.91
CA LYS A 3 -16.93 5.64 -17.59
C LYS A 3 -17.00 4.86 -16.28
N LYS A 4 -17.59 5.41 -15.20
CA LYS A 4 -17.79 4.71 -13.90
C LYS A 4 -18.40 3.32 -14.11
N GLN A 5 -18.07 2.36 -13.26
CA GLN A 5 -18.56 0.98 -13.34
C GLN A 5 -20.07 0.87 -13.58
N SER A 6 -20.89 1.73 -12.95
CA SER A 6 -22.36 1.71 -13.11
C SER A 6 -22.85 2.14 -14.49
N ARG A 7 -22.00 2.76 -15.31
CA ARG A 7 -22.34 3.29 -16.63
C ARG A 7 -21.97 2.33 -17.77
N LEU A 8 -21.30 1.22 -17.50
CA LEU A 8 -20.91 0.24 -18.53
C LEU A 8 -22.12 -0.55 -19.06
N THR A 9 -22.17 -0.75 -20.38
CA THR A 9 -23.13 -1.67 -21.02
C THR A 9 -22.72 -3.12 -20.75
N SER A 10 -23.64 -4.06 -20.99
CA SER A 10 -23.38 -5.50 -20.80
C SER A 10 -22.18 -5.98 -21.62
N ASP A 11 -22.09 -5.54 -22.88
CA ASP A 11 -21.00 -5.91 -23.78
C ASP A 11 -19.65 -5.36 -23.28
N GLN A 12 -19.64 -4.12 -22.77
CA GLN A 12 -18.44 -3.48 -22.23
C GLN A 12 -17.92 -4.18 -20.96
N ARG A 13 -18.82 -4.75 -20.13
CA ARG A 13 -18.41 -5.56 -18.97
C ARG A 13 -17.86 -6.92 -19.37
N ALA A 14 -18.42 -7.53 -20.41
CA ALA A 14 -17.99 -8.83 -20.90
C ALA A 14 -16.62 -8.76 -21.59
N GLU A 15 -16.32 -7.63 -22.23
CA GLU A 15 -15.06 -7.40 -22.93
C GLU A 15 -13.88 -7.18 -21.96
N THR A 16 -14.10 -6.46 -20.85
CA THR A 16 -13.02 -6.20 -19.90
C THR A 16 -13.53 -5.80 -18.51
N HIS A 17 -13.02 -6.48 -17.48
CA HIS A 17 -13.27 -6.17 -16.07
C HIS A 17 -12.54 -4.90 -15.59
N GLU A 18 -11.67 -4.32 -16.42
CA GLU A 18 -10.88 -3.16 -16.03
C GLU A 18 -11.57 -1.84 -16.33
N GLN A 19 -12.66 -1.82 -17.08
CA GLN A 19 -13.38 -0.57 -17.33
C GLN A 19 -14.12 -0.13 -16.07
N GLY A 20 -14.19 1.18 -15.81
CA GLY A 20 -15.04 1.79 -14.79
C GLY A 20 -14.74 1.62 -13.31
N ASP A 21 -13.90 0.68 -12.92
CA ASP A 21 -13.42 0.58 -11.53
C ASP A 21 -12.16 1.44 -11.29
N VAL A 22 -12.06 2.04 -10.10
CA VAL A 22 -10.89 2.79 -9.66
C VAL A 22 -10.54 2.33 -8.25
N TYR A 23 -9.26 2.01 -8.05
CA TYR A 23 -8.73 1.52 -6.79
C TYR A 23 -7.85 2.59 -6.15
N ILE A 24 -8.00 2.74 -4.85
CA ILE A 24 -7.09 3.52 -4.02
C ILE A 24 -6.15 2.52 -3.36
N TRP A 25 -4.87 2.63 -3.70
CA TRP A 25 -3.77 1.92 -3.06
C TRP A 25 -3.29 2.80 -1.91
N THR A 26 -3.23 2.24 -0.71
CA THR A 26 -2.79 2.98 0.47
C THR A 26 -1.79 2.16 1.29
N CYS A 27 -0.74 2.82 1.77
CA CYS A 27 0.23 2.23 2.67
C CYS A 27 0.00 2.87 4.03
N ILE A 28 -0.23 2.06 5.06
CA ILE A 28 -0.39 2.53 6.43
C ILE A 28 0.61 1.82 7.33
N ASP A 29 1.38 2.59 8.11
CA ASP A 29 2.26 2.02 9.12
C ASP A 29 1.46 1.61 10.36
N GLN A 30 1.67 0.39 10.82
CA GLN A 30 0.90 -0.20 11.91
C GLN A 30 1.12 0.49 13.26
N LYS A 31 2.31 1.06 13.53
CA LYS A 31 2.67 1.63 14.84
C LYS A 31 2.32 3.10 14.92
N THR A 32 2.79 3.87 13.94
CA THR A 32 2.62 5.32 13.89
C THR A 32 1.28 5.74 13.31
N LYS A 33 0.56 4.82 12.66
CA LYS A 33 -0.69 5.07 11.92
C LYS A 33 -0.54 6.11 10.82
N LEU A 34 0.69 6.44 10.42
CA LEU A 34 0.97 7.36 9.32
C LEU A 34 0.77 6.66 7.98
N MET A 35 0.37 7.45 6.97
CA MET A 35 0.15 6.99 5.60
C MET A 35 1.23 7.57 4.67
N PRO A 36 2.38 6.90 4.50
CA PRO A 36 3.52 7.47 3.76
C PRO A 36 3.31 7.59 2.25
N SER A 37 2.45 6.75 1.66
CA SER A 37 2.19 6.72 0.22
C SER A 37 0.76 6.29 -0.08
N PHE A 38 0.20 6.88 -1.14
CA PHE A 38 -1.07 6.49 -1.74
C PHE A 38 -0.99 6.63 -3.26
N MET A 39 -1.81 5.87 -3.98
CA MET A 39 -1.91 5.95 -5.44
C MET A 39 -3.33 5.60 -5.87
N VAL A 40 -3.86 6.33 -6.85
CA VAL A 40 -5.16 6.04 -7.46
C VAL A 40 -4.94 5.44 -8.84
N GLY A 41 -5.53 4.29 -9.12
CA GLY A 41 -5.32 3.60 -10.39
C GLY A 41 -6.15 2.33 -10.56
N LYS A 42 -5.81 1.55 -11.58
CA LYS A 42 -6.40 0.22 -11.80
C LYS A 42 -5.78 -0.82 -10.86
N ARG A 43 -6.50 -1.91 -10.62
CA ARG A 43 -5.98 -3.09 -9.93
C ARG A 43 -5.12 -3.93 -10.89
N SER A 44 -3.99 -3.37 -11.31
CA SER A 44 -3.04 -4.04 -12.20
C SER A 44 -1.71 -4.31 -11.49
N ALA A 45 -0.97 -5.31 -11.97
CA ALA A 45 0.35 -5.67 -11.43
C ALA A 45 1.38 -4.54 -11.61
N ASP A 46 1.31 -3.79 -12.72
CA ASP A 46 2.18 -2.63 -12.96
C ASP A 46 1.94 -1.52 -11.93
N ASN A 47 0.67 -1.19 -11.66
CA ASN A 47 0.31 -0.23 -10.62
C ASN A 47 0.78 -0.71 -9.24
N ALA A 48 0.57 -1.99 -8.91
CA ALA A 48 1.05 -2.58 -7.67
C ALA A 48 2.58 -2.41 -7.51
N ARG A 49 3.35 -2.71 -8.56
CA ARG A 49 4.81 -2.57 -8.56
C ARG A 49 5.23 -1.12 -8.37
N ARG A 50 4.62 -0.18 -9.11
CA ARG A 50 4.94 1.25 -8.99
C ARG A 50 4.66 1.77 -7.58
N PHE A 51 3.51 1.37 -7.01
CA PHE A 51 3.15 1.71 -5.64
C PHE A 51 4.15 1.16 -4.62
N MET A 52 4.53 -0.12 -4.72
CA MET A 52 5.53 -0.71 -3.83
C MET A 52 6.91 -0.04 -3.94
N MET A 53 7.31 0.38 -5.14
CA MET A 53 8.56 1.13 -5.33
C MET A 53 8.52 2.53 -4.70
N ASP A 54 7.38 3.23 -4.76
CA ASP A 54 7.22 4.53 -4.07
C ASP A 54 7.26 4.35 -2.54
N VAL A 55 6.61 3.31 -2.02
CA VAL A 55 6.67 2.96 -0.60
C VAL A 55 8.12 2.68 -0.18
N ALA A 56 8.84 1.83 -0.91
CA ALA A 56 10.22 1.46 -0.59
C ALA A 56 11.18 2.66 -0.59
N ARG A 57 10.96 3.64 -1.48
CA ARG A 57 11.77 4.86 -1.53
C ARG A 57 11.54 5.78 -0.33
N ARG A 58 10.36 5.74 0.29
CA ARG A 58 9.99 6.60 1.43
C ARG A 58 10.33 5.99 2.78
N LEU A 59 10.35 4.67 2.86
CA LEU A 59 10.65 3.95 4.10
C LEU A 59 12.15 3.78 4.27
N VAL A 60 12.67 4.18 5.43
CA VAL A 60 14.02 3.81 5.85
C VAL A 60 13.97 2.34 6.26
N MET A 61 14.53 1.48 5.41
CA MET A 61 14.68 0.07 5.74
C MET A 61 15.84 -0.09 6.72
N PRO A 62 15.64 -0.72 7.90
CA PRO A 62 16.76 -1.08 8.74
C PRO A 62 17.67 -2.03 7.96
N ASN A 63 18.99 -1.85 8.10
CA ASN A 63 19.96 -2.74 7.47
C ASN A 63 19.61 -4.19 7.88
N PRO A 64 19.54 -5.17 6.94
CA PRO A 64 19.20 -6.55 7.26
C PRO A 64 20.06 -7.17 8.38
N HIS A 65 21.29 -6.65 8.55
CA HIS A 65 22.24 -7.07 9.58
C HIS A 65 22.30 -6.11 10.79
N ALA A 66 21.52 -5.04 10.81
CA ALA A 66 21.30 -4.24 12.01
C ALA A 66 20.37 -5.01 12.95
N ARG A 67 20.91 -6.07 13.59
CA ARG A 67 20.37 -6.53 14.87
C ARG A 67 20.56 -5.39 15.84
N THR A 68 19.52 -4.58 15.99
CA THR A 68 19.39 -3.67 17.13
C THR A 68 19.59 -4.51 18.38
N ARG A 69 20.75 -4.33 19.03
CA ARG A 69 20.97 -4.72 20.41
C ARG A 69 19.99 -3.90 21.23
N THR A 70 18.75 -4.34 21.33
CA THR A 70 17.83 -3.79 22.32
C THR A 70 18.41 -4.24 23.66
N PRO A 71 18.94 -3.35 24.52
CA PRO A 71 19.21 -3.74 25.88
C PRO A 71 17.86 -4.15 26.47
N ILE A 72 17.81 -5.38 26.95
CA ILE A 72 16.69 -5.94 27.70
C ILE A 72 16.47 -4.94 28.85
N ARG A 73 15.46 -4.07 28.71
CA ARG A 73 15.15 -3.10 29.75
C ARG A 73 14.54 -3.90 30.90
N LEU A 74 15.41 -4.34 31.81
CA LEU A 74 15.07 -4.74 33.17
C LEU A 74 14.56 -3.49 33.89
N ALA A 75 13.33 -3.10 33.60
CA ALA A 75 12.62 -2.05 34.31
C ALA A 75 11.19 -2.54 34.54
N ALA A 76 11.09 -3.60 35.35
CA ALA A 76 9.94 -3.83 36.20
C ALA A 76 10.50 -3.93 37.62
N ILE A 77 10.51 -2.77 38.28
CA ILE A 77 10.64 -2.63 39.72
C ILE A 77 9.25 -2.92 40.30
N SER A 78 9.17 -3.66 41.41
CA SER A 78 8.30 -3.42 42.59
C SER A 78 7.92 -4.72 43.31
N PRO A 79 7.64 -4.69 44.63
CA PRO A 79 8.34 -4.03 45.74
C PRO A 79 9.34 -4.98 46.45
#